data_AF-A0A3N5EUQ5-F1
#
_entry.id   AF-A0A3N5EUQ5-F1
#
_cell.length_a   1.000
_cell.length_b   1.000
_cell.length_c   1.000
_cell.angle_alpha   90.00
_cell.angle_beta   90.00
_cell.angle_gamma   90.00
#
_symmetry.space_group_name_H-M   'P 1'
#
loop_
_entity.id
_entity.type
_entity.pdbx_description
1 polymer ?
#
loop_
_entity_poly.entity_id
_entity_poly.type
_entity_poly.pdbx_seq_one_letter_code
_entity_poly.pdbx_strand_id
1 'polypeptide(L)' 'MAEMKEYIWGTGRRKSAVARVRLSRGAGTITVNHRPFEKYFLTED' A
#
# COMPACT_ATOMS: atom_id res chain seq x y z
N MET A 1 13.66 -2.83 -24.01
CA MET A 1 12.90 -3.69 -23.08
C MET A 1 12.66 -2.89 -21.81
N ALA A 2 11.42 -2.64 -21.41
CA ALA A 2 11.13 -1.87 -20.21
C ALA A 2 11.50 -2.69 -18.96
N GLU A 3 12.42 -2.19 -18.14
CA GLU A 3 12.75 -2.80 -16.85
C GLU A 3 11.48 -2.90 -16.00
N MET A 4 11.12 -4.13 -15.62
CA MET A 4 10.05 -4.36 -14.66
C MET A 4 10.54 -3.88 -13.30
N LYS A 5 10.29 -2.61 -12.98
CA LYS A 5 10.51 -2.05 -11.65
C LYS A 5 9.90 -3.02 -10.63
N GLU A 6 10.75 -3.61 -9.78
CA GLU A 6 10.32 -4.56 -8.74
C GLU A 6 9.23 -3.95 -7.84
N TYR A 7 9.25 -2.61 -7.69
CA TYR A 7 8.26 -1.86 -6.93
C TYR A 7 7.87 -0.55 -7.63
N ILE A 8 6.57 -0.32 -7.74
CA ILE A 8 5.95 0.95 -8.11
C ILE A 8 5.69 1.72 -6.82
N TRP A 9 6.15 2.96 -6.76
CA TRP A 9 5.91 3.83 -5.62
C TRP A 9 4.60 4.59 -5.81
N GLY A 10 3.76 4.59 -4.78
CA GLY A 10 2.55 5.40 -4.70
C GLY A 10 2.56 6.26 -3.44
N THR A 11 1.99 7.46 -3.54
CA THR A 11 1.79 8.35 -2.39
C THR A 11 0.33 8.76 -2.31
N GLY A 12 -0.31 8.49 -1.18
CA GLY A 12 -1.66 8.97 -0.86
C GLY A 12 -1.60 10.13 0.11
N ARG A 13 -2.47 11.13 -0.05
CA ARG A 13 -2.59 12.27 0.88
C ARG A 13 -4.06 12.58 1.13
N ARG A 14 -4.46 12.76 2.39
CA ARG A 14 -5.80 13.20 2.79
C ARG A 14 -5.73 14.08 4.03
N LYS A 15 -6.26 15.31 3.95
CA LYS A 15 -6.18 16.31 5.03
C LYS A 15 -4.71 16.49 5.47
N SER A 16 -4.37 16.13 6.71
CA SER A 16 -3.01 16.13 7.26
C SER A 16 -2.29 14.78 7.17
N ALA A 17 -2.93 13.73 6.69
CA ALA A 17 -2.38 12.38 6.62
C ALA A 17 -1.68 12.11 5.28
N VAL A 18 -0.52 11.43 5.35
CA VAL A 18 0.28 11.02 4.19
C VAL A 18 0.59 9.53 4.28
N ALA A 19 0.36 8.78 3.21
CA ALA A 19 0.68 7.37 3.08
C ALA A 19 1.68 7.15 1.94
N ARG A 20 2.72 6.35 2.18
CA ARG A 20 3.69 5.92 1.16
C ARG A 20 3.56 4.41 0.98
N VAL A 21 3.26 3.99 -0.24
CA VAL A 21 3.04 2.58 -0.59
C VAL A 21 4.04 2.14 -1.65
N ARG A 22 4.43 0.87 -1.55
CA ARG A 22 5.22 0.15 -2.54
C ARG A 22 4.34 -0.97 -3.09
N LEU A 23 4.11 -0.96 -4.39
CA LEU A 23 3.28 -1.93 -5.08
C LEU A 23 4.19 -2.82 -5.92
N SER A 24 4.13 -4.12 -5.72
CA SER A 24 4.78 -5.12 -6.57
C SER A 24 3.74 -6.06 -7.15
N ARG A 25 4.07 -6.75 -8.26
CA ARG A 25 3.21 -7.81 -8.81
C ARG A 25 3.32 -9.03 -7.88
N GLY A 26 2.20 -9.56 -7.39
CA GLY A 26 2.21 -10.68 -6.46
C GLY A 26 0.81 -11.08 -5.99
N ALA A 27 0.74 -11.84 -4.90
CA ALA A 27 -0.46 -12.49 -4.34
C ALA A 27 -1.53 -11.53 -3.76
N GLY A 28 -1.38 -10.22 -3.91
CA GLY A 28 -2.36 -9.23 -3.45
C GLY A 28 -2.37 -9.01 -1.93
N THR A 29 -1.37 -9.50 -1.18
CA THR A 29 -1.29 -9.29 0.27
C THR A 29 -1.03 -7.82 0.61
N ILE A 30 -1.92 -7.22 1.41
CA ILE A 30 -1.81 -5.83 1.87
C ILE A 30 -1.48 -5.81 3.36
N THR A 31 -0.35 -5.18 3.70
CA THR A 31 0.07 -4.95 5.08
C THR A 31 0.33 -3.47 5.31
N VAL A 32 -0.13 -2.93 6.44
CA VAL A 32 0.08 -1.53 6.84
C VAL A 32 0.79 -1.52 8.18
N ASN A 33 2.00 -0.97 8.24
CA ASN A 33 2.82 -0.90 9.46
C ASN A 33 2.94 -2.26 10.18
N HIS A 34 3.28 -3.32 9.44
CA HIS A 34 3.39 -4.71 9.93
C HIS A 34 2.09 -5.33 10.45
N ARG A 35 0.94 -4.68 10.23
CA ARG A 35 -0.39 -5.23 10.55
C ARG A 35 -1.13 -5.61 9.27
N PRO A 36 -1.94 -6.67 9.29
CA PRO A 36 -2.81 -7.00 8.16
C PRO A 36 -3.85 -5.88 7.96
N PHE A 37 -4.28 -5.69 6.71
CA PHE A 37 -5.24 -4.67 6.31
C PHE A 37 -6.48 -4.61 7.23
N GLU A 38 -7.08 -5.78 7.49
CA GLU A 38 -8.30 -5.93 8.31
C GLU A 38 -8.15 -5.45 9.76
N LYS A 39 -6.92 -5.50 10.32
CA LYS A 39 -6.67 -5.01 11.69
C LYS A 39 -6.33 -3.52 11.74
N TYR A 40 -5.94 -2.94 10.61
CA TYR A 40 -5.56 -1.53 10.53
C TYR A 40 -6.76 -0.63 10.20
N PHE A 41 -7.64 -1.09 9.31
CA PHE A 41 -8.88 -0.40 8.97
C PHE A 41 -10.05 -1.15 9.60
N LEU A 42 -10.57 -0.60 10.70
CA LEU A 42 -11.64 -1.22 11.49
C LEU A 42 -13.04 -0.81 11.06
N THR A 43 -13.17 0.19 10.17
CA THR A 43 -14.44 0.69 9.65
C THR A 43 -14.73 0.09 8.28
N GLU A 44 -15.95 -0.37 8.07
CA GLU A 44 -16.44 -1.03 6.83
C GLU A 44 -17.07 -0.04 5.83
N ASP A 45 -16.48 1.14 5.64
CA ASP A 45 -16.98 2.16 4.70
C ASP A 45 -16.14 2.26 3.42
#